data_AF-A0A497ET13-F1
#
_entry.id   AF-A0A497ET13-F1
#
_cell.length_a   1.000
_cell.length_b   1.000
_cell.length_c   1.000
_cell.angle_alpha   90.00
_cell.angle_beta   90.00
_cell.angle_gamma   90.00
#
_symmetry.space_group_name_H-M   'P 1'
#
loop_
_entity.id
_entity.type
_entity.pdbx_description
1 polymer ?
#
loop_
_entity_poly.entity_id
_entity_poly.type
_entity_poly.pdbx_seq_one_letter_code
_entity_poly.pdbx_strand_id
1 'polypeptide(L)' 'DKVPDVFHAGHLHTFGYLIYRGIIVVNSGTWQGQTDYMRAMGMKPNPGKATIINLKSRRVEAVLDFTIESHIKFV' A
#
# COMPACT_ATOMS: atom_id res chain seq x y z
N ASP A 1 -16.40 -5.89 19.98
CA ASP A 1 -15.19 -5.72 19.16
C ASP A 1 -14.45 -4.43 19.48
N LYS A 2 -13.13 -4.44 19.27
CA LYS A 2 -12.27 -3.27 19.40
C LYS A 2 -12.07 -2.64 18.02
N VAL A 3 -12.22 -1.32 17.93
CA VAL A 3 -11.89 -0.57 16.72
C VAL A 3 -10.37 -0.71 16.47
N PRO A 4 -9.93 -1.09 15.25
CA PRO A 4 -8.51 -1.30 14.97
C PRO A 4 -7.79 0.03 14.78
N ASP A 5 -6.49 0.05 15.10
CA ASP A 5 -5.61 1.18 14.76
C ASP A 5 -5.20 1.15 13.27
N VAL A 6 -5.10 -0.05 12.68
CA VAL A 6 -4.73 -0.29 11.28
C VAL A 6 -5.66 -1.31 10.65
N PHE A 7 -6.22 -0.99 9.50
CA PHE A 7 -6.90 -1.92 8.61
C PHE A 7 -6.03 -2.17 7.37
N HIS A 8 -5.64 -3.42 7.15
CA HIS A 8 -4.78 -3.81 6.03
C HIS A 8 -5.54 -4.71 5.06
N ALA A 9 -5.44 -4.38 3.77
CA ALA A 9 -5.98 -5.14 2.66
C ALA A 9 -4.89 -5.47 1.62
N GLY A 10 -5.23 -6.42 0.75
CA GLY A 10 -4.40 -6.84 -0.38
C GLY A 10 -5.28 -7.37 -1.50
N HIS A 11 -4.82 -8.42 -2.19
CA HIS A 11 -5.53 -9.15 -3.26
C HIS A 11 -5.79 -8.37 -4.56
N LEU A 12 -6.16 -7.08 -4.48
CA LEU A 12 -6.43 -6.23 -5.65
C LEU A 12 -5.16 -5.79 -6.39
N HIS A 13 -3.99 -5.97 -5.77
CA HIS A 13 -2.68 -5.63 -6.32
C HIS A 13 -2.49 -4.13 -6.62
N THR A 14 -3.42 -3.27 -6.18
CA THR A 14 -3.31 -1.82 -6.22
C THR A 14 -2.82 -1.28 -4.88
N PHE A 15 -2.10 -0.17 -4.91
CA PHE A 15 -1.54 0.46 -3.73
C PHE A 15 -2.36 1.69 -3.35
N GLY A 16 -2.62 1.86 -2.06
CA GLY A 16 -3.18 3.10 -1.53
C GLY A 16 -3.25 3.08 -0.01
N TYR A 17 -3.20 4.26 0.60
CA TYR A 17 -3.46 4.40 2.03
C TYR A 17 -4.19 5.71 2.31
N LEU A 18 -4.93 5.74 3.41
CA LEU A 18 -5.59 6.93 3.94
C LEU A 18 -5.80 6.80 5.45
N ILE A 19 -6.12 7.92 6.09
CA ILE A 19 -6.56 7.94 7.48
C ILE A 19 -8.05 8.26 7.50
N TYR A 20 -8.86 7.35 8.04
CA TYR A 20 -10.30 7.54 8.19
C TYR A 20 -10.68 7.40 9.66
N ARG A 21 -11.17 8.50 10.26
CA ARG A 21 -11.58 8.54 11.68
C ARG A 21 -10.52 8.02 12.65
N GLY A 22 -9.25 8.31 12.37
CA GLY A 22 -8.11 7.88 13.19
C GLY A 22 -7.61 6.45 12.91
N ILE A 23 -8.24 5.72 11.97
CA ILE A 23 -7.81 4.40 11.53
C ILE A 23 -6.93 4.56 10.28
N ILE A 24 -5.76 3.94 10.28
CA ILE A 24 -4.94 3.83 9.07
C ILE A 24 -5.53 2.72 8.20
N VAL A 25 -6.03 3.07 7.02
CA VAL A 25 -6.54 2.12 6.03
C VAL A 25 -5.46 1.99 4.95
N VAL A 26 -4.93 0.79 4.74
CA VAL A 26 -3.85 0.54 3.77
C VAL A 26 -4.16 -0.67 2.90
N ASN A 27 -4.01 -0.51 1.59
CA ASN A 27 -3.89 -1.59 0.62
C ASN A 27 -2.44 -1.63 0.14
N SER A 28 -1.71 -2.70 0.48
CA SER A 28 -0.24 -2.73 0.34
C SER A 28 0.25 -2.97 -1.09
N GLY A 29 -0.63 -3.03 -2.09
CA GLY A 29 -0.22 -3.32 -3.46
C GLY A 29 0.22 -4.77 -3.63
N THR A 30 1.30 -4.98 -4.37
CA THR A 30 1.82 -6.31 -4.70
C THR A 30 3.33 -6.29 -4.97
N TRP A 31 3.90 -7.48 -5.11
CA TRP A 31 5.23 -7.69 -5.69
C TRP A 31 5.17 -8.36 -7.06
N GLN A 32 3.97 -8.67 -7.55
CA GLN A 32 3.74 -9.32 -8.83
C GLN A 32 3.49 -8.28 -9.94
N GLY A 33 4.15 -8.45 -11.08
CA GLY A 33 3.85 -7.68 -12.30
C GLY A 33 2.45 -7.96 -12.85
N GLN A 34 2.03 -7.21 -13.88
CA GLN A 34 0.74 -7.40 -14.52
C GLN A 34 0.68 -8.75 -15.25
N THR A 35 -0.30 -9.59 -14.88
CA THR A 35 -0.58 -10.86 -15.57
C THR A 35 -1.49 -10.66 -16.78
N ASP A 36 -1.55 -11.64 -17.68
CA ASP A 36 -2.46 -11.59 -18.83
C ASP A 36 -3.92 -11.53 -18.41
N TYR A 37 -4.29 -12.22 -17.33
CA TYR A 37 -5.63 -12.13 -16.75
C TYR A 37 -5.95 -10.71 -16.26
N MET A 38 -5.02 -10.06 -15.54
CA MET A 38 -5.20 -8.67 -15.10
C MET A 38 -5.34 -7.73 -16.31
N ARG A 39 -4.52 -7.92 -17.34
CA ARG A 39 -4.60 -7.14 -18.58
C ARG A 39 -5.95 -7.31 -19.27
N ALA A 40 -6.43 -8.55 -19.41
CA ALA A 40 -7.73 -8.85 -19.99
C ALA A 40 -8.90 -8.21 -19.22
N MET A 41 -8.76 -8.09 -17.90
CA MET A 41 -9.73 -7.43 -17.02
C MET A 41 -9.54 -5.91 -16.91
N GLY A 42 -8.60 -5.30 -17.65
CA GLY A 42 -8.30 -3.87 -17.58
C GLY A 42 -7.69 -3.41 -16.24
N MET A 43 -7.18 -4.33 -15.42
CA MET A 43 -6.58 -4.03 -14.13
C MET A 43 -5.08 -3.70 -14.26
N LYS A 44 -4.63 -2.64 -13.58
CA LYS A 44 -3.23 -2.22 -13.52
C LYS A 44 -2.69 -2.34 -12.09
N PRO A 45 -1.79 -3.29 -11.79
CA PRO A 45 -1.22 -3.42 -10.46
C PRO A 45 -0.20 -2.32 -10.16
N ASN A 46 0.13 -2.17 -8.88
CA ASN A 46 1.21 -1.32 -8.37
C ASN A 46 2.27 -2.19 -7.68
N PRO A 47 3.14 -2.88 -8.47
CA PRO A 47 4.21 -3.68 -7.89
C PRO A 47 5.27 -2.81 -7.21
N GLY A 48 5.99 -3.38 -6.25
CA GLY A 48 7.24 -2.79 -5.75
C GLY A 48 7.06 -1.65 -4.76
N LYS A 49 5.94 -1.58 -4.03
CA LYS A 49 5.68 -0.55 -3.02
C LYS A 49 5.54 -1.15 -1.64
N ALA A 50 6.25 -0.59 -0.66
CA ALA A 50 6.14 -0.99 0.75
C ALA A 50 5.75 0.20 1.63
N THR A 51 4.75 0.00 2.51
CA THR A 51 4.31 1.04 3.46
C THR A 51 4.98 0.84 4.80
N ILE A 52 5.62 1.88 5.33
CA ILE A 52 6.19 1.88 6.68
C ILE A 52 5.24 2.61 7.62
N ILE A 53 4.74 1.92 8.64
CA ILE A 53 3.82 2.48 9.62
C ILE A 53 4.51 2.51 10.98
N ASN A 54 4.50 3.67 11.62
CA ASN A 54 4.97 3.84 12.97
C ASN A 54 3.79 3.61 13.94
N LEU A 55 3.84 2.49 14.67
CA LEU A 55 2.76 2.09 15.58
C LEU A 55 2.65 2.97 16.83
N LYS A 56 3.75 3.63 17.24
CA LYS A 56 3.74 4.55 18.38
C LYS A 56 3.06 5.87 18.02
N SER A 57 3.38 6.43 16.87
CA SER A 57 2.80 7.70 16.39
C SER A 57 1.47 7.52 15.66
N ARG A 58 1.13 6.28 15.25
CA ARG A 58 -0.02 5.95 14.40
C ARG A 58 -0.02 6.72 13.08
N ARG A 59 1.14 6.80 12.43
CA ARG A 59 1.32 7.48 11.14
C ARG A 59 1.96 6.55 10.12
N VAL A 60 1.63 6.79 8.85
CA VAL A 60 2.43 6.28 7.73
C VAL A 60 3.68 7.15 7.65
N GLU A 61 4.83 6.56 7.95
CA GLU A 61 6.13 7.25 8.05
C GLU A 61 6.77 7.39 6.66
N ALA A 62 6.63 6.37 5.81
CA ALA A 62 7.19 6.37 4.47
C ALA A 62 6.47 5.38 3.55
N VAL A 63 6.59 5.61 2.25
CA VAL A 63 6.31 4.63 1.21
C VAL A 63 7.61 4.41 0.43
N LEU A 64 8.14 3.20 0.53
CA LEU A 64 9.31 2.80 -0.26
C LEU A 64 8.83 2.36 -1.63
N ASP A 65 9.33 3.00 -2.69
CA ASP A 65 9.04 2.64 -4.08
C ASP A 65 10.29 2.04 -4.73
N PHE A 66 10.27 0.73 -4.93
CA PHE A 66 11.36 -0.05 -5.51
C PHE A 66 11.33 -0.06 -7.04
N THR A 67 10.40 0.67 -7.67
CA THR A 67 10.31 0.77 -9.14
C THR A 67 11.09 1.95 -9.71
N ILE A 68 11.61 2.83 -8.84
CA ILE A 68 12.32 4.05 -9.22
C ILE A 68 13.76 3.95 -8.70
N GLU A 69 14.74 4.35 -9.52
CA GLU A 69 16.18 4.30 -9.18
C GLU A 69 16.58 5.26 -8.02
N SER A 70 15.71 6.19 -7.63
CA SER A 70 15.91 7.07 -6.45
C SER A 70 15.05 6.62 -5.27
N HIS A 71 15.68 5.88 -4.36
CA HIS A 71 15.03 4.90 -3.52
C HIS A 71 14.19 5.40 -2.31
N ILE A 72 14.08 6.70 -2.02
CA ILE A 72 13.31 7.16 -0.85
C ILE A 72 12.63 8.50 -1.09
N LYS A 73 11.30 8.54 -0.95
CA LYS A 73 10.51 9.77 -0.79
C LYS A 73 9.96 9.82 0.64
N PHE A 74 10.50 10.73 1.45
CA PHE A 74 9.92 11.08 2.74
C PHE A 74 8.68 11.94 2.50
N VAL A 75 7.59 11.66 3.21
CA VAL A 75 6.30 12.37 3.12
C VAL A 75 6.07 13.21 4.35
#